data_AF-A0A1B6GGP3-F1
#
_entry.id   AF-A0A1B6GGP3-F1
#
_cell.length_a   1.000
_cell.length_b   1.000
_cell.length_c   1.000
_cell.angle_alpha   90.00
_cell.angle_beta   90.00
_cell.angle_gamma   90.00
#
_symmetry.space_group_name_H-M   'P 1'
#
loop_
_entity.id
_entity.type
_entity.pdbx_description
1 polymer ?
#
loop_
_entity_poly.entity_id
_entity_poly.type
_entity_poly.pdbx_seq_one_letter_code
_entity_poly.pdbx_strand_id
1 'polypeptide(L)'
;AKAATRSTSNMAAAFRIPLLLLLVAALARAAPRFKSCKRSLPTAKLNECVRDSLQKAIPELVKGLPEYGFPTIDPLRVNSLEVPKGSNNAVSVEISFKNLDILGLRNAKIKSVDIDVEGYK
;
A
#
# COMPACT_ATOMS: atom_id res chain seq x y z
N ALA A 1 -41.38 27.87 46.03
CA ALA A 1 -41.80 27.60 44.64
C ALA A 1 -40.58 27.10 43.85
N LYS A 2 -40.65 25.91 43.23
CA LYS A 2 -39.56 25.29 42.47
C LYS A 2 -39.56 25.86 41.04
N ALA A 3 -38.48 26.50 40.61
CA ALA A 3 -38.31 26.94 39.23
C ALA A 3 -38.02 25.73 38.33
N ALA A 4 -38.92 25.45 37.38
CA ALA A 4 -38.73 24.42 36.38
C ALA A 4 -37.80 24.95 35.28
N THR A 5 -36.52 24.56 35.32
CA THR A 5 -35.57 24.79 34.23
C THR A 5 -35.96 23.91 33.05
N ARG A 6 -36.70 24.48 32.08
CA ARG A 6 -37.12 23.81 30.86
C ARG A 6 -35.91 23.64 29.94
N SER A 7 -35.26 22.48 30.00
CA SER A 7 -34.22 22.08 29.06
C SER A 7 -34.86 21.82 27.68
N THR A 8 -34.81 22.81 26.79
CA THR A 8 -35.16 22.63 25.38
C THR A 8 -34.00 21.92 24.69
N SER A 9 -34.01 20.59 24.74
CA SER A 9 -33.13 19.77 23.89
C SER A 9 -33.48 20.05 22.43
N ASN A 10 -32.60 20.73 21.70
CA ASN A 10 -32.72 20.92 20.26
C ASN A 10 -32.62 19.54 19.58
N MET A 11 -33.75 18.89 19.32
CA MET A 11 -33.83 17.56 18.71
C MET A 11 -33.08 17.46 17.35
N ALA A 12 -32.88 18.59 16.67
CA ALA A 12 -32.07 18.68 15.46
C ALA A 12 -30.57 18.39 15.68
N ALA A 13 -30.03 18.62 16.88
CA ALA A 13 -28.63 18.33 17.21
C ALA A 13 -28.37 16.83 17.39
N ALA A 14 -29.38 16.08 17.88
CA ALA A 14 -29.27 14.64 18.11
C ALA A 14 -29.11 13.81 16.83
N PHE A 15 -29.62 14.30 15.70
CA PHE A 15 -29.48 13.65 14.38
C PHE A 15 -28.25 14.13 13.60
N ARG A 16 -27.69 15.30 13.90
CA ARG A 16 -26.50 15.82 13.21
C ARG A 16 -25.26 15.00 13.51
N ILE A 17 -25.06 14.60 14.77
CA ILE A 17 -23.88 13.82 15.19
C ILE A 17 -23.84 12.44 14.52
N PRO A 18 -24.91 11.60 14.55
CA PRO A 18 -24.88 10.31 13.88
C PRO A 18 -24.82 10.43 12.35
N LEU A 19 -25.46 11.44 11.75
CA LEU A 19 -25.36 11.69 10.30
C LEU A 19 -23.94 12.09 9.89
N LEU A 20 -23.27 12.95 10.66
CA LEU A 20 -21.88 13.34 10.42
C LEU A 20 -20.94 12.14 10.56
N LEU A 21 -21.14 11.29 11.58
CA LEU A 21 -20.36 10.06 11.77
C LEU A 21 -20.55 9.06 10.62
N LEU A 22 -21.78 8.89 10.13
CA LEU A 22 -22.09 8.07 8.96
C LEU A 22 -21.40 8.59 7.69
N LEU A 23 -21.42 9.92 7.47
CA LEU A 23 -20.73 10.57 6.34
C LEU A 23 -19.21 10.37 6.41
N VAL A 24 -18.61 10.53 7.59
CA VAL A 24 -17.17 10.29 7.81
C VAL A 24 -16.81 8.82 7.54
N ALA A 25 -17.61 7.87 8.03
CA ALA A 25 -17.39 6.44 7.79
C ALA A 25 -17.52 6.05 6.31
N ALA A 26 -18.46 6.65 5.58
CA ALA A 26 -18.62 6.43 4.14
C ALA A 26 -17.40 6.96 3.34
N LEU A 27 -16.93 8.17 3.66
CA LEU A 27 -15.76 8.77 3.01
C LEU A 27 -14.46 7.99 3.30
N ALA A 28 -14.31 7.45 4.51
CA ALA A 28 -13.15 6.61 4.86
C ALA A 28 -13.08 5.33 4.02
N ARG A 29 -14.23 4.75 3.65
CA ARG A 29 -14.30 3.57 2.76
C ARG A 29 -14.01 3.87 1.29
N ALA A 30 -14.22 5.11 0.87
CA ALA A 30 -14.02 5.53 -0.52
C ALA A 30 -12.57 5.97 -0.83
N ALA A 31 -11.70 6.08 0.18
CA ALA A 31 -10.32 6.47 -0.04
C ALA A 31 -9.59 5.41 -0.88
N PRO A 32 -8.81 5.83 -1.91
CA PRO A 32 -8.07 4.89 -2.74
C PRO A 32 -7.04 4.15 -1.90
N ARG A 33 -6.93 2.83 -2.09
CA ARG A 33 -5.98 1.97 -1.36
C ARG A 33 -4.52 2.34 -1.62
N PHE A 34 -4.22 2.84 -2.83
CA PHE A 34 -2.88 3.27 -3.22
C PHE A 34 -2.87 4.76 -3.54
N LYS A 35 -1.79 5.43 -3.15
CA LYS A 35 -1.56 6.84 -3.48
C LYS A 35 -1.22 6.97 -4.96
N SER A 36 -2.08 7.59 -5.75
CA SER A 36 -1.76 7.90 -7.16
C SER A 36 -0.82 9.09 -7.29
N CYS A 37 0.03 9.06 -8.32
CA CYS A 37 0.92 10.16 -8.69
C CYS A 37 0.54 10.72 -10.05
N LYS A 38 0.55 12.05 -10.20
CA LYS A 38 0.21 12.70 -11.48
C LYS A 38 1.40 12.60 -12.43
N ARG A 39 1.18 12.08 -13.64
CA ARG A 39 2.22 11.98 -14.68
C ARG A 39 2.74 13.32 -15.17
N SER A 40 1.96 14.39 -15.00
CA SER A 40 2.36 15.77 -15.35
C SER A 40 3.34 16.41 -14.37
N LEU A 41 3.72 15.73 -13.28
CA LEU A 41 4.74 16.23 -12.38
C LEU A 41 6.11 16.22 -13.07
N PRO A 42 6.99 17.19 -12.76
CA PRO A 42 8.39 17.11 -13.15
C PRO A 42 9.03 15.80 -12.66
N THR A 43 9.94 15.22 -13.44
CA THR A 43 10.51 13.87 -13.20
C THR A 43 11.01 13.67 -11.77
N ALA A 44 11.77 14.63 -11.23
CA ALA A 44 12.26 14.56 -9.85
C ALA A 44 11.14 14.43 -8.81
N LYS A 45 10.00 15.12 -9.02
CA LYS A 45 8.83 15.07 -8.14
C LYS A 45 7.95 13.86 -8.39
N LEU A 46 7.92 13.35 -9.61
CA LEU A 46 7.26 12.10 -9.92
C LEU A 46 7.96 10.92 -9.21
N ASN A 47 9.28 10.85 -9.30
CA ASN A 47 10.11 9.86 -8.62
C ASN A 47 9.87 9.87 -7.10
N GLU A 48 9.90 11.05 -6.48
CA GLU A 48 9.59 11.23 -5.06
C GLU A 48 8.17 10.74 -4.71
N CYS A 49 7.18 11.13 -5.52
CA CYS A 49 5.79 10.73 -5.30
C CYS A 49 5.63 9.21 -5.35
N VAL A 50 6.22 8.55 -6.36
CA VAL A 50 6.06 7.11 -6.54
C VAL A 50 6.86 6.34 -5.49
N ARG A 51 8.06 6.80 -5.10
CA ARG A 51 8.79 6.26 -3.94
C ARG A 51 7.89 6.22 -2.71
N ASP A 52 7.24 7.35 -2.38
CA ASP A 52 6.35 7.43 -1.22
C ASP A 52 5.10 6.56 -1.36
N SER A 53 4.55 6.48 -2.57
CA SER A 53 3.41 5.62 -2.85
C SER A 53 3.75 4.15 -2.63
N LEU A 54 4.86 3.68 -3.19
CA LEU A 54 5.36 2.32 -3.00
C LEU A 54 5.67 2.03 -1.52
N GLN A 55 6.32 2.97 -0.83
CA GLN A 55 6.61 2.80 0.60
C GLN A 55 5.34 2.63 1.43
N LYS A 56 4.26 3.33 1.07
CA LYS A 56 2.94 3.23 1.71
C LYS A 56 2.14 2.00 1.26
N ALA A 57 2.46 1.45 0.08
CA ALA A 57 1.81 0.25 -0.44
C ALA A 57 2.26 -1.03 0.26
N ILE A 58 3.49 -1.07 0.81
CA ILE A 58 4.07 -2.27 1.44
C ILE A 58 3.13 -2.96 2.44
N PRO A 59 2.50 -2.28 3.42
CA PRO A 59 1.59 -2.94 4.36
C PRO A 59 0.39 -3.61 3.70
N GLU A 60 -0.12 -3.04 2.60
CA GLU A 60 -1.22 -3.65 1.84
C GLU A 60 -0.74 -4.85 1.02
N LEU A 61 0.44 -4.77 0.41
CA LEU A 61 1.05 -5.89 -0.32
C LEU A 61 1.38 -7.07 0.61
N VAL A 62 1.78 -6.80 1.85
CA VAL A 62 2.02 -7.83 2.87
C VAL A 62 0.72 -8.57 3.22
N LYS A 63 -0.42 -7.90 3.22
CA LYS A 63 -1.74 -8.56 3.42
C LYS A 63 -2.15 -9.38 2.19
N GLY A 64 -1.63 -9.02 1.01
CA GLY A 64 -2.11 -9.53 -0.27
C GLY A 64 -3.36 -8.79 -0.74
N LEU A 65 -3.67 -8.93 -2.03
CA LEU A 65 -4.84 -8.35 -2.67
C LEU A 65 -5.59 -9.47 -3.42
N PRO A 66 -6.34 -10.32 -2.70
CA PRO A 66 -6.98 -11.49 -3.29
C PRO A 66 -7.99 -11.12 -4.37
N GLU A 67 -8.65 -9.96 -4.27
CA GLU A 67 -9.54 -9.46 -5.32
C GLU A 67 -8.87 -9.15 -6.66
N TYR A 68 -7.54 -9.00 -6.67
CA TYR A 68 -6.73 -8.82 -7.88
C TYR A 68 -5.85 -10.04 -8.17
N GLY A 69 -6.03 -11.15 -7.44
CA GLY A 69 -5.17 -12.33 -7.54
C GLY A 69 -3.72 -12.09 -7.08
N PHE A 70 -3.47 -11.02 -6.32
CA PHE A 70 -2.13 -10.71 -5.82
C PHE A 70 -1.92 -11.42 -4.46
N PRO A 71 -0.99 -12.38 -4.35
CA PRO A 71 -0.73 -13.06 -3.09
C PRO A 71 -0.02 -12.14 -2.09
N THR A 72 0.12 -12.61 -0.84
CA THR A 72 0.99 -11.93 0.13
C THR A 72 2.44 -11.92 -0.36
N ILE A 73 3.16 -10.84 -0.04
CA ILE A 73 4.60 -10.72 -0.30
C ILE A 73 5.46 -11.07 0.92
N ASP A 74 4.89 -11.42 2.08
CA ASP A 74 5.68 -11.77 3.27
C ASP A 74 4.90 -12.76 4.16
N PRO A 75 5.14 -14.09 4.01
CA PRO A 75 6.17 -14.70 3.17
C PRO A 75 5.89 -14.56 1.66
N LEU A 76 6.91 -14.19 0.88
CA LEU A 76 6.88 -14.37 -0.57
C LEU A 76 7.27 -15.80 -0.89
N ARG A 77 6.30 -16.58 -1.38
CA ARG A 77 6.50 -17.99 -1.70
C ARG A 77 6.92 -18.16 -3.16
N VAL A 78 8.06 -18.80 -3.38
CA VAL A 78 8.63 -19.08 -4.70
C VAL A 78 8.76 -20.59 -4.88
N ASN A 79 8.06 -21.14 -5.87
CA ASN A 79 8.02 -22.60 -6.08
C ASN A 79 9.35 -23.16 -6.58
N SER A 80 10.01 -22.44 -7.49
CA SER A 80 11.34 -22.81 -8.01
C SER A 80 12.16 -21.54 -8.25
N LEU A 81 13.42 -21.54 -7.79
CA LEU A 81 14.40 -20.51 -8.09
C LEU A 81 15.69 -21.20 -8.53
N GLU A 82 16.10 -20.91 -9.76
CA GLU A 82 17.35 -21.42 -10.34
C GLU A 82 18.35 -20.27 -10.45
N VAL A 83 19.52 -20.46 -9.85
CA VAL A 83 20.65 -19.55 -9.98
C VAL A 83 21.67 -20.23 -10.90
N PRO A 84 21.73 -19.80 -12.17
CA PRO A 84 22.60 -20.42 -13.15
C PRO A 84 24.06 -20.12 -12.84
N LYS A 85 24.93 -20.93 -13.42
CA LYS A 85 26.38 -20.77 -13.35
C LYS A 85 26.82 -19.40 -13.89
N GLY A 86 27.62 -18.68 -13.11
CA GLY A 86 28.30 -17.47 -13.60
C GLY A 86 29.35 -17.83 -14.67
N SER A 87 29.46 -17.00 -15.72
CA SER A 87 30.26 -17.31 -16.90
C SER A 87 31.78 -17.21 -16.73
N ASN A 88 32.30 -16.70 -15.60
CA ASN A 88 33.72 -16.28 -15.50
C ASN A 88 34.47 -16.68 -14.21
N ASN A 89 34.04 -17.72 -13.48
CA ASN A 89 34.69 -18.11 -12.21
C ASN A 89 35.25 -19.54 -12.24
N ALA A 90 36.43 -19.74 -11.65
CA ALA A 90 37.10 -21.05 -11.52
C ALA A 90 36.30 -22.08 -10.70
N VAL A 91 35.29 -21.62 -9.94
CA VAL A 91 34.31 -22.45 -9.25
C VAL A 91 32.93 -22.07 -9.79
N SER A 92 32.29 -23.02 -10.46
CA SER A 92 30.99 -22.83 -11.11
C SER A 92 29.95 -23.72 -10.44
N VAL A 93 29.15 -23.12 -9.54
CA VAL A 93 28.08 -23.82 -8.81
C VAL A 93 26.74 -23.41 -9.40
N GLU A 94 25.90 -24.41 -9.64
CA GLU A 94 24.49 -24.24 -9.98
C GLU A 94 23.67 -24.47 -8.71
N ILE A 95 22.78 -23.54 -8.39
CA ILE A 95 21.97 -23.60 -7.17
C ILE A 95 20.50 -23.63 -7.59
N SER A 96 19.78 -24.65 -7.14
CA SER A 96 18.33 -24.73 -7.31
C SER A 96 17.66 -24.78 -5.95
N PHE A 97 16.61 -23.99 -5.79
CA PHE A 97 15.77 -23.99 -4.62
C PHE A 97 14.34 -24.37 -5.00
N LYS A 98 13.67 -25.12 -4.13
CA LYS A 98 12.25 -25.49 -4.28
C LYS A 98 11.47 -25.06 -3.05
N ASN A 99 10.27 -24.54 -3.26
CA ASN A 99 9.35 -24.12 -2.20
C ASN A 99 10.00 -23.15 -1.19
N LEU A 100 10.64 -22.09 -1.69
CA LEU A 100 11.25 -21.05 -0.87
C LEU A 100 10.18 -20.14 -0.26
N ASP A 101 10.36 -19.79 1.01
CA ASP A 101 9.65 -18.69 1.66
C ASP A 101 10.64 -17.56 1.95
N ILE A 102 10.46 -16.42 1.27
CA ILE A 102 11.26 -15.22 1.49
C ILE A 102 10.55 -14.35 2.52
N LEU A 103 11.20 -14.11 3.65
CA LEU A 103 10.65 -13.37 4.79
C LEU A 103 11.26 -11.97 4.92
N GLY A 104 10.53 -11.06 5.56
CA GLY A 104 11.04 -9.74 5.95
C GLY A 104 10.80 -8.63 4.94
N LEU A 105 10.14 -8.90 3.80
CA LEU A 105 9.75 -7.87 2.83
C LEU A 105 8.80 -6.82 3.43
N ARG A 106 8.09 -7.14 4.53
CA ARG A 106 7.32 -6.16 5.32
C ARG A 106 8.16 -4.99 5.84
N ASN A 107 9.46 -5.20 6.01
CA ASN A 107 10.40 -4.20 6.52
C ASN A 107 11.13 -3.44 5.40
N ALA A 108 10.77 -3.68 4.13
CA ALA A 108 11.42 -3.04 2.99
C ALA A 108 11.36 -1.50 3.08
N LYS A 109 12.46 -0.87 2.70
CA LYS A 109 12.60 0.59 2.62
C LYS A 109 12.95 0.98 1.20
N ILE A 110 12.04 1.72 0.56
CA ILE A 110 12.25 2.22 -0.80
C ILE A 110 13.20 3.41 -0.73
N LYS A 111 14.44 3.21 -1.19
CA LYS A 111 15.50 4.24 -1.11
C LYS A 111 15.38 5.27 -2.23
N SER A 112 15.12 4.81 -3.44
CA SER A 112 15.02 5.64 -4.63
C SER A 112 14.07 4.99 -5.63
N VAL A 113 13.55 5.82 -6.53
CA VAL A 113 12.74 5.43 -7.68
C VAL A 113 13.21 6.28 -8.85
N ASP A 114 13.40 5.66 -10.00
CA ASP A 114 13.70 6.32 -11.25
C ASP A 114 12.65 5.85 -12.27
N ILE A 115 11.82 6.78 -12.73
CA ILE A 115 10.74 6.49 -13.67
C ILE A 115 10.98 7.28 -14.94
N ASP A 116 11.07 6.53 -16.04
CA ASP A 116 10.99 7.05 -17.38
C ASP A 116 9.56 6.87 -17.91
N VAL A 117 8.82 7.97 -17.99
CA VAL A 117 7.46 7.98 -18.56
C VAL A 117 7.50 8.20 -20.07
N GLU A 118 8.54 8.85 -20.59
CA GLU A 118 8.65 9.23 -22.00
C GLU A 118 9.03 8.03 -22.87
N GLY A 119 9.80 7.08 -22.32
CA GLY A 119 10.15 5.82 -22.96
C GLY A 119 9.06 4.75 -22.95
N TYR A 120 7.94 4.95 -22.24
CA TYR A 120 6.86 3.98 -22.11
C TYR A 120 5.84 4.13 -23.26
N LYS A 121 6.00 3.31 -24.31
CA LYS A 121 5.05 3.19 -25.43
C LYS A 121 3.87 2.27 -25.10
#